data_AF-A0A1V5YMS4-F1
#
_entry.id   AF-A0A1V5YMS4-F1
#
_cell.length_a   1.000
_cell.length_b   1.000
_cell.length_c   1.000
_cell.angle_alpha   90.00
_cell.angle_beta   90.00
_cell.angle_gamma   90.00
#
_symmetry.space_group_name_H-M   'P 1'
#
loop_
_entity.id
_entity.type
_entity.pdbx_description
1 polymer ?
#
loop_
_entity_poly.entity_id
_entity_poly.type
_entity_poly.pdbx_seq_one_letter_code
_entity_poly.pdbx_strand_id
1 'polypeptide(L)'
;MGRSVTAGRYLAGCDIRDMNVFLDSVRRDNKDFSEVTLEYLGRNYGTEYAAVLDLARGDSRLAEVLNEDGEIMAQVTYAVTREMARTLPDIVLRRTGIATLGNPGDQMLRKVAAVAASLLGWDSERVEKEIGQTNALLRIPGDEESSGPLPRAENF
;
A
#
# COMPACT_ATOMS: atom_id res chain seq x y z
N MET A 1 20.00 5.08 -36.94
CA MET A 1 19.60 4.76 -35.54
C MET A 1 19.82 6.01 -34.70
N GLY A 2 18.80 6.46 -33.95
CA GLY A 2 18.92 7.63 -33.06
C GLY A 2 19.81 7.34 -31.85
N ARG A 3 20.53 8.36 -31.35
CA ARG A 3 21.31 8.24 -30.12
C ARG A 3 20.38 8.02 -28.93
N SER A 4 20.71 7.06 -28.07
CA SER A 4 19.99 6.85 -26.81
C SER A 4 20.24 8.02 -25.85
N VAL A 5 19.19 8.49 -25.18
CA VAL A 5 19.22 9.58 -24.18
C VAL A 5 18.79 9.09 -22.79
N THR A 6 18.55 7.79 -22.61
CA THR A 6 17.96 7.23 -21.38
C THR A 6 18.84 7.42 -20.16
N ALA A 7 20.17 7.43 -20.32
CA ALA A 7 21.11 7.65 -19.22
C ALA A 7 20.98 9.04 -18.55
N GLY A 8 20.42 10.04 -19.25
CA GLY A 8 20.23 11.39 -18.73
C GLY A 8 18.79 11.73 -18.36
N ARG A 9 17.85 10.77 -18.46
CA ARG A 9 16.44 10.99 -18.12
C ARG A 9 16.15 10.35 -16.77
N TYR A 10 15.49 11.10 -15.89
CA TYR A 10 14.93 10.54 -14.66
C TYR A 10 13.88 9.49 -14.99
N LEU A 11 13.78 8.48 -14.13
CA LEU A 11 12.60 7.63 -14.07
C LEU A 11 11.40 8.46 -13.58
N ALA A 12 10.19 7.99 -13.86
CA ALA A 12 8.98 8.62 -13.34
C ALA A 12 9.04 8.71 -11.80
N GLY A 13 8.66 9.85 -11.23
CA GLY A 13 8.73 10.09 -9.79
C GLY A 13 10.13 10.44 -9.25
N CYS A 14 11.20 10.30 -10.04
CA CYS A 14 12.59 10.36 -9.55
C CYS A 14 13.32 11.67 -9.89
N ASP A 15 12.63 12.72 -10.34
CA ASP A 15 13.19 14.04 -10.64
C ASP A 15 13.57 14.84 -9.37
N ILE A 16 14.19 14.15 -8.41
CA ILE A 16 14.62 14.65 -7.10
C ILE A 16 16.14 14.72 -7.08
N ARG A 17 16.69 15.91 -6.88
CA ARG A 17 18.15 16.13 -6.83
C ARG A 17 18.74 15.87 -5.44
N ASP A 18 18.01 16.26 -4.40
CA ASP A 18 18.39 16.09 -3.01
C ASP A 18 17.17 15.62 -2.21
N MET A 19 17.27 14.42 -1.64
CA MET A 19 16.17 13.77 -0.94
C MET A 19 15.80 14.47 0.36
N ASN A 20 16.76 15.05 1.08
CA ASN A 20 16.49 15.72 2.34
C ASN A 20 15.73 17.04 2.09
N VAL A 21 16.20 17.83 1.13
CA VAL A 21 15.52 19.07 0.73
C VAL A 21 14.11 18.78 0.21
N PHE A 22 13.95 17.68 -0.55
CA PHE A 22 12.66 17.25 -1.04
C PHE A 22 11.71 16.86 0.11
N LEU A 23 12.11 15.96 1.02
CA LEU A 23 11.26 15.54 2.14
C LEU A 23 10.93 16.71 3.07
N ASP A 24 11.85 17.66 3.28
CA ASP A 24 11.57 18.87 4.05
C ASP A 24 10.49 19.73 3.37
N SER A 25 10.49 19.83 2.04
CA SER A 25 9.42 20.52 1.31
C SER A 25 8.09 19.78 1.41
N VAL A 26 8.09 18.45 1.27
CA VAL A 26 6.89 17.60 1.40
C VAL A 26 6.24 17.83 2.77
N ARG A 27 7.03 17.77 3.86
CA ARG A 27 6.53 17.98 5.23
C ARG A 27 6.10 19.42 5.51
N ARG A 28 6.74 20.42 4.88
CA ARG A 28 6.36 21.83 5.05
C ARG A 28 5.04 22.16 4.37
N ASP A 29 4.85 21.63 3.16
CA ASP A 29 3.78 22.08 2.26
C ASP A 29 2.47 21.27 2.43
N ASN A 30 2.49 20.16 3.17
CA ASN A 30 1.35 19.24 3.34
C ASN A 30 0.99 19.00 4.82
N LYS A 31 0.74 20.08 5.58
CA LYS A 31 0.45 20.03 7.04
C LYS A 31 -0.86 19.35 7.44
N ASP A 32 -1.67 18.97 6.47
CA ASP A 32 -2.91 18.23 6.63
C ASP A 32 -2.71 16.73 6.86
N PHE A 33 -1.49 16.20 6.70
CA PHE A 33 -1.14 14.80 6.94
C PHE A 33 -0.06 14.65 8.01
N SER A 34 0.04 13.46 8.61
CA SER A 34 1.08 13.14 9.60
C SER A 34 2.47 13.14 8.98
N GLU A 35 3.50 13.52 9.75
CA GLU A 35 4.89 13.51 9.25
C GLU A 35 5.35 12.09 8.85
N VAL A 36 4.86 11.05 9.54
CA VAL A 36 5.15 9.65 9.20
C VAL A 36 4.62 9.30 7.81
N THR A 37 3.35 9.63 7.52
CA THR A 37 2.74 9.43 6.19
C THR A 37 3.48 10.22 5.12
N LEU A 38 3.81 11.48 5.39
CA LEU A 38 4.54 12.33 4.44
C LEU A 38 5.94 11.80 4.13
N GLU A 39 6.64 11.32 5.16
CA GLU A 39 7.94 10.66 5.02
C GLU A 39 7.82 9.41 4.15
N TYR A 40 6.85 8.55 4.45
CA TYR A 40 6.64 7.30 3.74
C TYR A 40 6.31 7.55 2.27
N LEU A 41 5.33 8.42 1.98
CA LEU A 41 4.91 8.69 0.62
C LEU A 41 6.01 9.39 -0.18
N GLY A 42 6.72 10.35 0.41
CA GLY A 42 7.85 11.01 -0.24
C GLY A 42 8.97 10.05 -0.61
N ARG A 43 9.29 9.09 0.27
CA ARG A 43 10.34 8.10 0.01
C ARG A 43 9.95 7.04 -1.03
N ASN A 44 8.70 6.61 -1.04
CA ASN A 44 8.25 5.49 -1.87
C ASN A 44 7.66 5.92 -3.22
N TYR A 45 6.98 7.07 -3.29
CA TYR A 45 6.35 7.57 -4.52
C TYR A 45 7.14 8.71 -5.18
N GLY A 46 8.18 9.23 -4.53
CA GLY A 46 8.95 10.36 -5.05
C GLY A 46 8.02 11.54 -5.35
N THR A 47 8.16 12.20 -6.49
CA THR A 47 7.31 13.35 -6.87
C THR A 47 5.83 12.98 -7.08
N GLU A 48 5.48 11.71 -7.27
CA GLU A 48 4.09 11.27 -7.40
C GLU A 48 3.33 11.22 -6.05
N TYR A 49 4.01 11.44 -4.92
CA TYR A 49 3.37 11.53 -3.59
C TYR A 49 2.18 12.51 -3.59
N ALA A 50 2.29 13.61 -4.35
CA ALA A 50 1.27 14.64 -4.43
C ALA A 50 -0.04 14.09 -5.01
N ALA A 51 0.04 13.23 -6.03
CA ALA A 51 -1.15 12.59 -6.60
C ALA A 51 -1.83 11.63 -5.61
N VAL A 52 -1.06 10.97 -4.75
CA VAL A 52 -1.62 10.14 -3.66
C VAL A 52 -2.31 11.01 -2.61
N LEU A 53 -1.70 12.14 -2.21
CA LEU A 53 -2.31 13.07 -1.26
C LEU A 53 -3.57 13.72 -1.82
N ASP A 54 -3.61 14.06 -3.11
CA ASP A 54 -4.79 14.65 -3.74
C ASP A 54 -5.98 13.69 -3.76
N LEU A 55 -5.75 12.39 -3.95
CA LEU A 55 -6.78 11.36 -3.77
C LEU A 55 -7.31 11.34 -2.33
N ALA A 56 -6.42 11.41 -1.34
CA ALA A 56 -6.80 11.44 0.07
C ALA A 56 -7.58 12.71 0.48
N ARG A 57 -7.24 13.86 -0.13
CA ARG A 57 -7.98 15.12 0.08
C ARG A 57 -9.36 15.10 -0.56
N GLY A 58 -9.51 14.39 -1.69
CA GLY A 58 -10.78 14.26 -2.41
C GLY A 58 -11.80 13.37 -1.69
N ASP A 59 -11.36 12.43 -0.85
CA ASP A 59 -12.21 11.55 -0.06
C ASP A 59 -11.54 11.20 1.27
N SER A 60 -12.11 11.67 2.38
CA SER A 60 -11.54 11.47 3.72
C SER A 60 -11.39 9.99 4.11
N ARG A 61 -12.14 9.07 3.49
CA ARG A 61 -11.95 7.63 3.70
C ARG A 61 -10.63 7.14 3.12
N LEU A 62 -10.12 7.79 2.07
CA LEU A 62 -8.84 7.48 1.46
C LEU A 62 -7.65 8.02 2.29
N ALA A 63 -7.89 8.93 3.23
CA ALA A 63 -6.89 9.41 4.18
C ALA A 63 -6.70 8.49 5.41
N GLU A 64 -7.47 7.40 5.53
CA GLU A 64 -7.30 6.41 6.62
C GLU A 64 -5.88 5.82 6.59
N VAL A 65 -5.16 5.94 7.71
CA VAL A 65 -3.84 5.33 7.91
C VAL A 65 -4.01 3.83 8.18
N LEU A 66 -3.28 3.00 7.45
CA LEU A 66 -3.42 1.55 7.44
C LEU A 66 -2.44 0.84 8.37
N ASN A 67 -1.27 1.44 8.63
CA ASN A 67 -0.23 0.86 9.47
C ASN A 67 0.65 1.95 10.11
N GLU A 68 1.54 1.52 11.01
CA GLU A 68 2.44 2.41 11.76
C GLU A 68 3.49 3.09 10.88
N ASP A 69 3.79 2.53 9.70
CA ASP A 69 4.72 3.10 8.72
C ASP A 69 4.11 4.32 7.98
N GLY A 70 2.82 4.58 8.18
CA GLY A 70 2.15 5.78 7.66
C GLY A 70 1.47 5.58 6.31
N GLU A 71 1.30 4.34 5.86
CA GLU A 71 0.54 4.06 4.63
C GLU A 71 -0.92 4.47 4.78
N ILE A 72 -1.52 4.91 3.68
CA ILE A 72 -2.91 5.36 3.63
C ILE A 72 -3.71 4.65 2.54
N MET A 73 -5.02 4.57 2.72
CA MET A 73 -5.93 3.92 1.78
C MET A 73 -5.87 4.51 0.35
N ALA A 74 -5.48 5.77 0.20
CA ALA A 74 -5.28 6.42 -1.11
C ALA A 74 -4.25 5.69 -1.99
N GLN A 75 -3.23 5.04 -1.39
CA GLN A 75 -2.26 4.24 -2.14
C GLN A 75 -2.91 3.07 -2.89
N VAL A 76 -3.98 2.48 -2.34
CA VAL A 76 -4.74 1.41 -3.02
C VAL A 76 -5.41 1.95 -4.28
N THR A 77 -6.04 3.13 -4.16
CA THR A 77 -6.68 3.79 -5.31
C THR A 77 -5.63 4.18 -6.35
N TYR A 78 -4.50 4.72 -5.91
CA TYR A 78 -3.39 5.08 -6.78
C TYR A 78 -2.82 3.85 -7.50
N ALA A 79 -2.56 2.76 -6.78
CA ALA A 79 -2.07 1.51 -7.34
C ALA A 79 -2.99 0.99 -8.46
N VAL A 80 -4.31 0.99 -8.25
CA VAL A 80 -5.29 0.51 -9.24
C VAL A 80 -5.38 1.45 -10.45
N THR A 81 -5.48 2.76 -10.22
CA THR A 81 -5.81 3.73 -11.28
C THR A 81 -4.59 4.25 -12.04
N ARG A 82 -3.40 4.24 -11.41
CA ARG A 82 -2.17 4.84 -11.95
C ARG A 82 -1.04 3.83 -12.13
N GLU A 83 -1.01 2.75 -11.34
CA GLU A 83 0.03 1.71 -11.43
C GLU A 83 -0.48 0.38 -12.00
N MET A 84 -1.71 0.39 -12.52
CA MET A 84 -2.40 -0.75 -13.15
C MET A 84 -2.48 -2.01 -12.27
N ALA A 85 -2.55 -1.87 -10.95
CA ALA A 85 -2.79 -3.00 -10.07
C ALA A 85 -4.18 -3.60 -10.37
N ARG A 86 -4.21 -4.88 -10.75
CA ARG A 86 -5.45 -5.59 -11.15
C ARG A 86 -5.83 -6.75 -10.25
N THR A 87 -5.06 -7.02 -9.19
CA THR A 87 -5.30 -8.11 -8.24
C THR A 87 -4.93 -7.65 -6.84
N LEU A 88 -5.56 -8.24 -5.81
CA LEU A 88 -5.26 -7.92 -4.41
C LEU A 88 -3.80 -8.26 -4.05
N PRO A 89 -3.22 -9.40 -4.50
CA PRO A 89 -1.80 -9.67 -4.31
C PRO A 89 -0.88 -8.61 -4.94
N ASP A 90 -1.22 -8.04 -6.10
CA ASP A 90 -0.41 -6.97 -6.70
C ASP A 90 -0.41 -5.71 -5.82
N ILE A 91 -1.59 -5.35 -5.31
CA ILE A 91 -1.74 -4.19 -4.43
C ILE A 91 -0.90 -4.38 -3.17
N VAL A 92 -1.13 -5.45 -2.40
CA VAL A 92 -0.57 -5.58 -1.03
C VAL A 92 0.87 -6.09 -0.98
N LEU A 93 1.35 -6.80 -2.01
CA LEU A 93 2.71 -7.36 -2.03
C LEU A 93 3.69 -6.57 -2.90
N ARG A 94 3.21 -5.78 -3.88
CA ARG A 94 4.08 -5.18 -4.92
C ARG A 94 3.95 -3.67 -5.08
N ARG A 95 2.80 -3.07 -4.76
CA ARG A 95 2.53 -1.63 -4.96
C ARG A 95 2.40 -0.83 -3.67
N THR A 96 2.24 -1.53 -2.56
CA THR A 96 2.13 -0.97 -1.21
C THR A 96 2.99 -1.79 -0.26
N GLY A 97 3.25 -1.25 0.93
CA GLY A 97 3.94 -1.93 2.02
C GLY A 97 3.01 -2.70 2.96
N ILE A 98 1.72 -2.78 2.65
CA ILE A 98 0.67 -3.31 3.55
C ILE A 98 1.02 -4.72 4.05
N ALA A 99 1.61 -5.56 3.20
CA ALA A 99 2.01 -6.91 3.58
C ALA A 99 3.54 -7.11 3.66
N THR A 100 4.33 -6.03 3.77
CA THR A 100 5.80 -6.12 3.83
C THR A 100 6.28 -6.87 5.07
N LEU A 101 5.62 -6.70 6.21
CA LEU A 101 5.96 -7.39 7.47
C LEU A 101 5.25 -8.74 7.65
N GLY A 102 4.54 -9.22 6.62
CA GLY A 102 3.78 -10.48 6.66
C GLY A 102 2.29 -10.27 6.45
N ASN A 103 1.47 -11.20 6.93
CA ASN A 103 0.03 -11.15 6.73
C ASN A 103 -0.60 -9.98 7.53
N PRO A 104 -1.22 -8.98 6.88
CA PRO A 104 -1.82 -7.83 7.58
C PRO A 104 -3.15 -8.16 8.28
N GLY A 105 -3.62 -9.40 8.17
CA GLY A 105 -4.87 -9.88 8.74
C GLY A 105 -6.06 -9.72 7.79
N ASP A 106 -7.06 -10.60 7.97
CA ASP A 106 -8.24 -10.70 7.11
C ASP A 106 -9.04 -9.38 7.05
N GLN A 107 -9.16 -8.66 8.17
CA GLN A 107 -9.87 -7.39 8.21
C GLN A 107 -9.21 -6.34 7.29
N MET A 108 -7.87 -6.27 7.28
CA MET A 108 -7.15 -5.33 6.42
C MET A 108 -7.28 -5.73 4.95
N LEU A 109 -7.11 -7.02 4.63
CA LEU A 109 -7.29 -7.52 3.26
C LEU A 109 -8.69 -7.22 2.73
N ARG A 110 -9.74 -7.39 3.55
CA ARG A 110 -11.12 -7.05 3.19
C ARG A 110 -11.33 -5.57 2.93
N LYS A 111 -10.74 -4.68 3.76
CA LYS A 111 -10.80 -3.22 3.54
C LYS A 111 -10.18 -2.83 2.20
N VAL A 112 -8.96 -3.31 1.92
CA VAL A 112 -8.25 -3.04 0.66
C VAL A 112 -9.00 -3.62 -0.53
N ALA A 113 -9.50 -4.86 -0.41
CA ALA A 113 -10.28 -5.52 -1.45
C ALA A 113 -11.57 -4.78 -1.76
N ALA A 114 -12.25 -4.20 -0.76
CA ALA A 114 -13.47 -3.41 -0.99
C ALA A 114 -13.21 -2.18 -1.86
N VAL A 115 -12.10 -1.46 -1.62
CA VAL A 115 -11.70 -0.33 -2.46
C VAL A 115 -11.36 -0.79 -3.87
N ALA A 116 -10.53 -1.83 -4.01
CA ALA A 116 -10.16 -2.39 -5.31
C ALA A 116 -11.40 -2.90 -6.09
N ALA A 117 -12.34 -3.55 -5.42
CA ALA A 117 -13.57 -4.06 -6.01
C ALA A 117 -14.43 -2.94 -6.59
N SER A 118 -14.58 -1.83 -5.85
CA SER A 118 -15.34 -0.67 -6.33
C SER A 118 -14.75 -0.04 -7.59
N LEU A 119 -13.42 -0.08 -7.75
CA LEU A 119 -12.71 0.51 -8.89
C LEU A 119 -12.61 -0.44 -10.08
N LEU A 120 -12.50 -1.75 -9.84
CA LEU A 120 -12.30 -2.78 -10.86
C LEU A 120 -13.59 -3.51 -11.24
N GLY A 121 -14.70 -3.25 -10.55
CA GLY A 121 -16.00 -3.89 -10.79
C GLY A 121 -16.03 -5.36 -10.36
N TRP A 122 -15.35 -5.70 -9.26
CA TRP A 122 -15.40 -7.07 -8.72
C TRP A 122 -16.72 -7.32 -8.01
N ASP A 123 -17.30 -8.49 -8.24
CA ASP A 123 -18.38 -9.03 -7.42
C ASP A 123 -17.84 -9.69 -6.14
N SER A 124 -18.76 -10.12 -5.27
CA SER A 124 -18.39 -10.77 -4.00
C SER A 124 -17.61 -12.07 -4.19
N GLU A 125 -17.89 -12.85 -5.24
CA GLU A 125 -17.16 -14.08 -5.52
C GLU A 125 -15.71 -13.78 -5.88
N ARG A 126 -15.47 -12.76 -6.72
CA ARG A 126 -14.12 -12.32 -7.06
C ARG A 126 -13.38 -11.77 -5.86
N VAL A 127 -14.04 -11.01 -4.98
CA VAL A 127 -13.43 -10.50 -3.74
C VAL A 127 -12.93 -11.65 -2.87
N GLU A 128 -13.76 -12.66 -2.59
CA GLU A 128 -13.33 -13.80 -1.77
C GLU A 128 -12.20 -14.60 -2.44
N LYS A 129 -12.23 -14.73 -3.78
CA LYS A 129 -11.15 -15.38 -4.53
C LYS A 129 -9.82 -14.64 -4.39
N GLU A 130 -9.82 -13.32 -4.51
CA GLU A 130 -8.63 -12.47 -4.37
C GLU A 130 -8.06 -12.53 -2.94
N ILE A 131 -8.92 -12.50 -1.92
CA ILE A 131 -8.52 -12.66 -0.51
C ILE A 131 -7.92 -14.05 -0.29
N GLY A 132 -8.57 -15.11 -0.77
CA GLY A 132 -8.07 -16.48 -0.64
C GLY A 132 -6.71 -16.67 -1.32
N GLN A 133 -6.53 -16.13 -2.53
CA GLN A 133 -5.24 -16.14 -3.23
C GLN A 133 -4.16 -15.38 -2.46
N THR A 134 -4.50 -14.22 -1.91
CA THR A 134 -3.57 -13.40 -1.13
C THR A 134 -3.13 -14.12 0.15
N ASN A 135 -4.08 -14.70 0.90
CA ASN A 135 -3.77 -15.50 2.09
C ASN A 135 -2.88 -16.70 1.79
N ALA A 136 -3.11 -17.39 0.67
CA ALA A 136 -2.27 -18.51 0.26
C ALA A 136 -0.82 -18.08 -0.03
N LEU A 137 -0.62 -16.89 -0.60
CA LEU A 137 0.72 -16.32 -0.86
C LEU A 137 1.42 -15.82 0.39
N LEU A 138 0.66 -15.41 1.41
CA LEU A 138 1.17 -14.89 2.69
C LEU A 138 1.48 -15.99 3.71
N ARG A 139 1.16 -17.26 3.41
CA ARG A 139 1.38 -18.38 4.32
C ARG A 139 2.87 -18.63 4.51
N ILE A 140 3.31 -18.70 5.76
CA ILE A 140 4.69 -19.01 6.14
C ILE A 140 4.78 -20.50 6.51
N PRO A 141 5.92 -21.18 6.26
CA PRO A 141 6.11 -22.54 6.78
C PRO A 141 5.94 -22.59 8.31
N GLY A 142 4.96 -23.36 8.80
CA GLY A 142 4.68 -23.53 10.24
C GLY A 142 3.29 -23.08 10.70
N ASP A 143 2.52 -22.36 9.87
CA ASP A 143 1.19 -21.83 10.22
C ASP A 143 0.09 -22.89 10.45
N GLU A 144 0.39 -24.19 10.34
CA GLU A 144 -0.58 -25.27 10.52
C GLU A 144 -0.88 -25.59 12.00
N GLU A 145 -0.04 -25.15 12.95
CA GLU A 145 -0.18 -25.52 14.37
C GLU A 145 -0.96 -24.52 15.25
N SER A 146 -1.23 -23.29 14.81
CA SER A 146 -1.87 -22.28 15.68
C SER A 146 -3.40 -22.38 15.81
N SER A 147 -4.02 -23.39 15.20
CA SER A 147 -5.48 -23.64 15.29
C SER A 147 -5.85 -24.75 16.30
N GLY A 148 -4.87 -25.29 17.04
CA GLY A 148 -5.13 -26.21 18.15
C GLY A 148 -5.68 -25.47 19.39
N PRO A 149 -6.57 -26.08 20.19
CA PRO A 149 -7.07 -25.45 21.40
C PRO A 149 -5.92 -25.15 22.36
N LEU A 150 -5.91 -23.93 22.92
CA LEU A 150 -4.93 -23.52 23.94
C LEU A 150 -4.85 -24.57 25.05
N PRO A 151 -3.64 -24.97 25.50
CA PRO A 151 -3.51 -25.88 26.62
C PRO A 151 -4.21 -25.26 27.83
N ARG A 152 -5.08 -26.06 28.48
CA ARG A 152 -5.70 -25.65 29.75
C ARG A 152 -4.58 -25.35 30.73
N ALA A 153 -4.57 -24.14 31.28
CA ALA A 153 -3.68 -23.78 32.37
C ALA A 153 -3.91 -24.76 33.53
N GLU A 154 -2.92 -25.61 33.79
CA GLU A 154 -2.87 -26.39 35.02
C GLU A 154 -2.29 -25.49 36.11
N ASN A 155 -3.02 -25.41 37.21
CA ASN A 155 -2.77 -24.53 38.35
C ASN A 155 -1.40 -24.82 38.99
N PHE A 156 -0.66 -23.75 39.29
CA PHE A 156 0.36 -23.75 40.35
C PHE A 156 -0.26 -23.30 41.67
#